data_AF-A0A1V5KB27-F1
#
_entry.id   AF-A0A1V5KB27-F1
#
_cell.length_a   1.000
_cell.length_b   1.000
_cell.length_c   1.000
_cell.angle_alpha   90.00
_cell.angle_beta   90.00
_cell.angle_gamma   90.00
#
_symmetry.space_group_name_H-M   'P 1'
#
loop_
_entity.id
_entity.type
_entity.pdbx_description
1 polymer ?
#
loop_
_entity_poly.entity_id
_entity_poly.type
_entity_poly.pdbx_seq_one_letter_code
_entity_poly.pdbx_strand_id
1 'polypeptide(L)' 'MGQGTKRLTTTVTAQTHYNLQKLADMAGYSTIGRVIDKLVRDHMLALRVEHTTNEPNKGGKAWQDHSTAGRRRSGKTR' A
#
# COMPACT_ATOMS: atom_id res chain seq x y z
N MET A 1 -10.07 8.16 -15.23
CA MET A 1 -10.20 9.22 -14.21
C MET A 1 -9.36 8.81 -13.01
N GLY A 2 -8.14 9.37 -12.87
CA GLY A 2 -7.29 9.04 -11.73
C GLY A 2 -7.94 9.59 -10.46
N GLN A 3 -8.41 8.72 -9.58
CA GLN A 3 -9.02 9.16 -8.32
C GLN A 3 -7.95 9.86 -7.49
N GLY A 4 -8.17 11.15 -7.22
CA GLY A 4 -7.20 11.96 -6.47
C GLY A 4 -7.05 11.50 -5.03
N THR A 5 -5.84 11.56 -4.48
CA THR A 5 -5.58 11.28 -3.07
C THR A 5 -6.22 12.34 -2.17
N LYS A 6 -6.73 11.94 -1.00
CA LYS A 6 -7.31 12.84 0.01
C LYS A 6 -6.46 12.83 1.27
N ARG A 7 -6.32 13.98 1.94
CA ARG A 7 -5.59 14.09 3.20
C ARG A 7 -6.50 13.65 4.36
N LEU A 8 -5.97 12.81 5.24
CA LEU A 8 -6.65 12.33 6.44
C LEU A 8 -5.83 12.70 7.67
N THR A 9 -6.47 13.36 8.64
CA THR A 9 -5.91 13.58 9.99
C THR A 9 -6.81 12.88 10.99
N THR A 10 -6.26 11.97 11.79
CA THR A 10 -7.01 11.23 12.81
C THR A 10 -6.13 10.94 14.01
N THR A 11 -6.74 10.85 15.18
CA THR A 11 -6.06 10.45 16.42
C THR A 11 -6.23 8.95 16.61
N VAL A 12 -5.12 8.26 16.85
CA VAL A 12 -5.10 6.82 17.13
C VAL A 12 -4.37 6.56 18.44
N THR A 13 -4.51 5.35 18.99
CA THR A 13 -3.70 4.94 20.14
C THR A 13 -2.22 4.85 19.77
N ALA A 14 -1.35 5.01 20.76
CA ALA A 14 0.09 4.88 20.58
C ALA A 14 0.49 3.52 19.98
N GLN A 15 -0.20 2.45 20.41
CA GLN A 15 0.05 1.10 19.91
C GLN A 15 -0.29 0.96 18.42
N THR A 16 -1.44 1.51 17.99
CA THR A 16 -1.84 1.47 16.57
C THR A 16 -0.83 2.23 15.72
N HIS A 17 -0.38 3.41 16.17
CA HIS A 17 0.64 4.17 15.47
C HIS A 17 1.95 3.38 15.33
N TYR A 18 2.44 2.77 16.42
CA TYR A 18 3.64 1.93 16.41
C TYR A 18 3.52 0.76 15.41
N ASN A 19 2.40 0.04 15.44
CA ASN A 19 2.17 -1.10 14.55
C ASN A 19 2.11 -0.67 13.08
N LEU A 20 1.46 0.47 12.78
CA LEU A 20 1.39 1.01 11.43
C LEU A 20 2.77 1.38 10.88
N GLN A 21 3.63 2.00 11.70
CA GLN A 21 5.00 2.30 11.30
C GLN A 21 5.80 1.01 11.05
N LYS A 22 5.74 0.05 11.99
CA LYS A 22 6.42 -1.24 11.85
C LYS A 22 5.99 -1.99 10.58
N LEU A 23 4.69 -1.98 10.26
CA LEU A 23 4.16 -2.58 9.04
C LEU A 23 4.66 -1.87 7.78
N ALA A 24 4.78 -0.55 7.81
CA ALA A 24 5.36 0.21 6.69
C ALA A 24 6.83 -0.16 6.50
N ASP A 25 7.61 -0.23 7.58
CA ASP A 25 9.03 -0.59 7.54
C ASP A 25 9.24 -2.02 6.99
N MET A 26 8.46 -3.00 7.48
CA MET A 26 8.52 -4.38 7.01
C MET A 26 8.11 -4.52 5.53
N ALA A 27 7.21 -3.67 5.05
CA ALA A 27 6.75 -3.68 3.66
C ALA A 27 7.59 -2.75 2.74
N GLY A 28 8.57 -2.02 3.27
CA GLY A 28 9.36 -1.05 2.50
C GLY A 28 8.57 0.17 2.02
N TYR A 29 7.47 0.53 2.70
CA TYR A 29 6.67 1.70 2.34
C TYR A 29 7.22 2.98 2.94
N SER A 30 7.25 4.05 2.14
CA SER A 30 7.66 5.38 2.62
C SER A 30 6.65 6.03 3.56
N THR A 31 5.39 5.58 3.58
CA THR A 31 4.32 6.21 4.38
C THR A 31 3.37 5.19 4.97
N ILE A 32 2.90 5.46 6.20
CA ILE A 32 1.83 4.72 6.88
C ILE A 32 0.53 4.69 6.05
N GLY A 33 0.28 5.71 5.22
CA GLY A 33 -0.91 5.78 4.36
C GLY A 33 -1.07 4.56 3.45
N ARG A 34 0.03 4.01 2.91
CA ARG A 34 -0.02 2.79 2.08
C ARG A 34 -0.44 1.55 2.85
N VAL A 35 -0.07 1.47 4.13
CA VAL A 35 -0.52 0.39 5.03
C VAL A 35 -2.02 0.52 5.28
N ILE A 36 -2.50 1.74 5.59
CA ILE A 36 -3.93 2.01 5.82
C ILE A 36 -4.74 1.65 4.57
N ASP A 37 -4.32 2.08 3.39
CA ASP A 37 -5.00 1.78 2.13
C ASP A 37 -5.12 0.27 1.88
N LYS A 38 -4.05 -0.49 2.17
CA LYS A 38 -4.04 -1.95 2.02
C LYS A 38 -5.00 -2.60 3.01
N LEU A 39 -4.91 -2.27 4.30
CA LEU A 39 -5.77 -2.83 5.33
C LEU A 39 -7.26 -2.53 5.07
N VAL A 40 -7.59 -1.29 4.69
CA VAL A 40 -8.96 -0.92 4.35
C VAL A 40 -9.44 -1.66 3.11
N ARG A 41 -8.60 -1.80 2.08
CA ARG A 41 -8.95 -2.58 0.89
C ARG A 41 -9.21 -4.04 1.23
N ASP A 42 -8.31 -4.67 1.99
CA ASP A 42 -8.43 -6.08 2.37
C ASP A 42 -9.68 -6.30 3.24
N HIS A 43 -9.96 -5.38 4.18
CA HIS A 43 -11.16 -5.43 5.00
C HIS A 43 -12.44 -5.26 4.18
N MET A 44 -12.48 -4.30 3.26
CA MET A 44 -13.62 -4.10 2.35
C MET A 44 -13.82 -5.29 1.40
N LEU A 45 -12.75 -5.96 0.99
CA LEU A 45 -12.86 -7.20 0.21
C LEU A 45 -13.42 -8.34 1.07
N ALA A 46 -12.91 -8.53 2.29
CA ALA A 46 -13.42 -9.53 3.23
C ALA A 46 -14.92 -9.34 3.50
N LEU A 47 -15.37 -8.10 3.69
CA LEU A 47 -16.78 -7.77 3.88
C LEU A 47 -17.62 -7.98 2.60
N ARG A 48 -17.02 -7.83 1.40
CA ARG A 48 -17.71 -8.02 0.11
C ARG A 48 -17.88 -9.49 -0.28
N VAL A 49 -17.11 -10.42 0.28
CA VAL A 49 -17.30 -11.87 0.05
C VAL A 49 -18.70 -12.33 0.46
N GLU A 50 -19.41 -11.57 1.29
CA GLU A 50 -20.80 -11.87 1.70
C GLU A 50 -21.88 -11.43 0.68
N HIS A 51 -21.58 -10.64 -0.38
CA HIS A 51 -22.64 -10.00 -1.19
C HIS A 51 -22.47 -9.93 -2.73
N THR A 52 -21.59 -10.71 -3.37
CA THR A 52 -21.67 -10.84 -4.85
C THR A 52 -21.42 -12.28 -5.31
N THR A 53 -22.53 -13.01 -5.50
CA THR A 53 -22.83 -13.86 -6.66
C THR A 53 -21.67 -14.15 -7.63
N ASN A 54 -21.30 -15.43 -7.72
CA ASN A 54 -20.94 -16.16 -8.94
C ASN A 54 -20.28 -15.35 -10.10
N GLU A 55 -19.04 -14.90 -9.93
CA GLU A 55 -18.13 -14.66 -11.05
C GLU A 55 -16.73 -15.22 -10.73
N PRO A 56 -16.11 -16.02 -11.63
CA PRO A 56 -14.78 -16.56 -11.37
C PRO A 56 -13.73 -15.46 -11.38
N ASN A 57 -13.06 -15.30 -10.24
CA ASN A 57 -11.97 -14.37 -9.96
C ASN A 57 -10.80 -14.51 -10.97
N LYS A 58 -10.82 -13.68 -12.03
CA LYS A 58 -9.67 -13.52 -12.93
C LYS A 58 -8.65 -12.56 -12.32
N GLY A 59 -7.71 -13.13 -11.56
CA GLY A 59 -6.35 -12.62 -11.50
C GLY A 59 -6.04 -11.66 -10.35
N GLY A 60 -5.57 -12.24 -9.24
CA GLY A 60 -4.62 -11.53 -8.38
C GLY A 60 -3.36 -11.20 -9.18
N LYS A 61 -3.25 -9.97 -9.70
CA LYS A 61 -1.97 -9.44 -10.15
C LYS A 61 -1.16 -9.10 -8.90
N ALA A 62 -0.14 -9.89 -8.63
CA ALA A 62 0.94 -9.52 -7.74
C ALA A 62 1.50 -8.16 -8.21
N TRP A 63 1.41 -7.15 -7.34
CA TRP A 63 1.95 -5.82 -7.61
C TRP A 63 3.47 -5.93 -7.67
N GLN A 64 4.06 -5.64 -8.84
CA GLN A 64 5.50 -5.58 -9.00
C GLN A 64 6.03 -4.23 -8.48
N ASP A 65 7.00 -4.28 -7.58
CA ASP A 65 7.75 -3.13 -7.09
C ASP A 65 8.74 -2.63 -8.16
N HIS A 66 8.58 -1.38 -8.62
CA HIS A 66 9.56 -0.70 -9.48
C HIS A 66 10.69 0.00 -8.69
N SER A 67 10.96 -0.46 -7.47
CA SER A 67 11.91 0.16 -6.55
C SER A 67 13.22 -0.61 -6.50
N THR A 68 13.87 -0.85 -7.64
CA THR A 68 15.26 -1.33 -7.66
C THR A 68 16.03 -0.92 -8.93
N ALA A 69 15.94 0.34 -9.35
CA ALA A 69 16.91 0.91 -10.28
C ALA A 69 17.94 1.72 -9.50
N GLY A 70 18.98 1.01 -9.04
CA GLY A 70 20.11 1.57 -8.32
C GLY A 70 20.83 2.67 -9.10
N ARG A 71 21.13 3.74 -8.36
CA ARG A 71 22.16 4.76 -8.61
C ARG A 71 23.37 4.19 -9.39
N ARG A 72 23.65 4.73 -10.58
CA ARG A 72 25.01 4.79 -11.13
C ARG A 72 25.37 6.23 -11.48
N ARG A 73 26.03 6.89 -10.53
CA ARG A 73 26.92 8.02 -10.83
C ARG A 73 28.17 7.43 -11.48
N SER A 74 28.48 7.85 -12.70
CA SER A 74 29.82 7.76 -13.26
C SER A 74 30.07 9.05 -14.02
N GLY A 75 31.07 9.80 -13.55
CA GLY A 75 31.45 11.10 -14.08
C GLY A 75 32.10 10.96 -15.45
N LYS A 76 31.76 11.88 -16.34
CA LYS A 76 32.44 12.04 -17.62
C LYS A 76 33.61 12.99 -17.44
N THR A 77 34.80 12.42 -17.31
CA THR A 77 36.08 13.13 -17.46
C THR A 77 36.28 13.51 -18.93
N ARG A 78 36.68 14.78 -19.11
CA ARG A 78 37.34 15.46 -20.24
C ARG A 78 37.27 14.84 -21.63
#